data_AF-A0A1J4LWK3-F1
#
_entry.id   AF-A0A1J4LWK3-F1
#
_cell.length_a   1.000
_cell.length_b   1.000
_cell.length_c   1.000
_cell.angle_alpha   90.00
_cell.angle_beta   90.00
_cell.angle_gamma   90.00
#
_symmetry.space_group_name_H-M   'P 1'
#
loop_
_entity.id
_entity.type
_entity.pdbx_description
1 polymer ?
#
loop_
_entity_poly.entity_id
_entity_poly.type
_entity_poly.pdbx_seq_one_letter_code
_entity_poly.pdbx_strand_id
1 'polypeptide(L)'
;MLRKVGHRAAVNALDTIRKASTFNVLPVGGSAFDRSCERFAEYDDQQISFVDHSSAVLAVDRGIDHVFTFDRSDFRTLGFTVVPDDIGGV
;
A
#
# COMPACT_ATOMS: atom_id res chain seq x y z
N MET A 1 6.73 -13.04 13.08
CA MET A 1 5.38 -13.59 12.82
C MET A 1 4.36 -12.85 13.71
N LEU A 2 3.80 -11.72 13.26
CA LEU A 2 2.86 -10.93 14.07
C LEU A 2 1.39 -11.24 13.68
N ARG A 3 0.81 -12.12 14.50
CA ARG A 3 -0.57 -12.21 15.03
C ARG A 3 -1.74 -11.78 14.13
N LYS A 4 -2.40 -12.78 13.54
CA LYS A 4 -3.85 -12.73 13.30
C LYS A 4 -4.56 -12.54 14.65
N VAL A 5 -4.99 -11.33 14.96
CA VAL A 5 -5.73 -11.02 16.21
C VAL A 5 -7.06 -11.79 16.26
N GLY A 6 -7.71 -11.96 15.10
CA GLY A 6 -8.92 -12.76 14.93
C GLY A 6 -9.87 -12.17 13.89
N HIS A 7 -10.79 -12.98 13.38
CA HIS A 7 -11.74 -12.58 12.33
C HIS A 7 -12.59 -11.37 12.74
N ARG A 8 -13.12 -11.36 13.97
CA ARG A 8 -13.92 -10.25 14.50
C ARG A 8 -13.15 -8.92 14.52
N ALA A 9 -11.89 -8.94 14.95
CA ALA A 9 -11.07 -7.72 14.96
C ALA A 9 -10.81 -7.21 13.55
N ALA A 10 -10.57 -8.12 12.59
CA ALA A 10 -10.38 -7.76 11.18
C ALA A 10 -11.64 -7.14 10.55
N VAL A 11 -12.83 -7.72 10.81
CA VAL A 11 -14.10 -7.17 10.31
C VAL A 11 -14.38 -5.80 10.92
N ASN A 12 -14.14 -5.62 12.21
CA ASN A 12 -14.32 -4.31 12.87
C ASN A 12 -13.38 -3.24 12.30
N ALA A 13 -12.11 -3.58 12.06
CA ALA A 13 -11.15 -2.66 11.45
C ALA A 13 -11.60 -2.25 10.03
N LEU A 14 -12.03 -3.23 9.22
CA LEU A 14 -12.53 -2.98 7.87
C LEU A 14 -13.75 -2.05 7.87
N ASP A 15 -14.75 -2.33 8.72
CA ASP A 15 -15.97 -1.54 8.82
C ASP A 15 -15.68 -0.10 9.29
N THR A 16 -14.78 0.04 10.26
CA THR A 16 -14.33 1.35 10.78
C THR A 16 -13.69 2.18 9.68
N ILE A 17 -12.74 1.62 8.93
CA ILE A 17 -12.06 2.32 7.84
C ILE A 17 -13.06 2.72 6.74
N ARG A 18 -13.96 1.80 6.35
CA ARG A 18 -14.92 2.04 5.26
C ARG A 18 -16.00 3.08 5.59
N LYS A 19 -16.37 3.23 6.86
CA LYS A 19 -17.40 4.19 7.30
C LYS A 19 -16.83 5.55 7.70
N ALA A 20 -15.53 5.62 7.97
CA ALA A 20 -14.88 6.87 8.37
C ALA A 20 -14.77 7.85 7.20
N SER A 21 -15.13 9.11 7.43
CA SER A 21 -14.98 10.19 6.43
C SER A 21 -13.55 10.70 6.29
N THR A 22 -12.63 10.23 7.15
CA THR A 22 -11.22 10.65 7.18
C THR A 22 -10.33 9.85 6.23
N PHE A 23 -10.82 8.71 5.70
CA PHE A 23 -10.06 7.86 4.77
C PHE A 23 -10.66 7.92 3.37
N ASN A 24 -9.81 8.18 2.38
CA ASN A 24 -10.16 7.98 0.98
C ASN A 24 -9.84 6.53 0.58
N VAL A 25 -10.87 5.70 0.40
CA VAL A 25 -10.71 4.30 -0.02
C VAL A 25 -10.71 4.22 -1.55
N LEU A 26 -9.60 3.79 -2.12
CA LEU A 26 -9.38 3.78 -3.56
C LEU A 26 -9.63 2.38 -4.15
N PRO A 27 -10.49 2.24 -5.17
CA PRO A 27 -10.60 0.98 -5.89
C PRO A 27 -9.42 0.80 -6.86
N VAL A 28 -8.89 -0.42 -6.95
CA VAL A 28 -7.99 -0.82 -8.04
C VAL A 28 -8.87 -1.24 -9.22
N GLY A 29 -9.09 -0.34 -10.18
CA GLY A 29 -9.96 -0.60 -11.34
C GLY A 29 -9.21 -0.49 -12.66
N GLY A 30 -9.72 -1.19 -13.69
CA GLY A 30 -9.32 -1.09 -15.11
C GLY A 30 -7.85 -0.78 -15.35
N SER A 31 -7.55 0.44 -15.78
CA SER A 31 -6.18 0.87 -16.12
C SER A 31 -5.19 0.86 -14.96
N ALA A 32 -5.63 0.95 -13.70
CA ALA A 32 -4.75 0.78 -12.55
C ALA A 32 -4.40 -0.71 -12.34
N PHE A 33 -5.33 -1.61 -12.62
CA PHE A 33 -5.07 -3.05 -12.54
C PHE A 33 -4.08 -3.50 -13.62
N ASP A 34 -4.28 -3.08 -14.86
CA ASP A 34 -3.39 -3.44 -15.98
C ASP A 34 -1.95 -2.97 -15.72
N ARG A 35 -1.78 -1.72 -15.27
CA ARG A 35 -0.45 -1.21 -14.87
C ARG A 35 0.13 -1.90 -13.65
N SER A 36 -0.70 -2.39 -12.73
CA SER A 36 -0.21 -3.20 -11.61
C SER A 36 0.37 -4.52 -12.11
N CYS A 37 -0.26 -5.14 -13.12
CA CYS A 37 0.26 -6.34 -13.77
C CYS A 37 1.57 -6.08 -14.50
N GLU A 38 1.66 -4.99 -15.27
CA GLU A 38 2.90 -4.59 -15.96
C GLU A 38 4.04 -4.34 -14.96
N ARG A 39 3.80 -3.52 -13.93
CA ARG A 39 4.80 -3.20 -12.91
C ARG A 39 5.22 -4.41 -12.09
N PHE A 40 4.30 -5.32 -11.79
CA PHE A 40 4.64 -6.55 -11.07
C PHE A 40 5.51 -7.49 -11.92
N ALA A 41 5.29 -7.52 -13.24
CA ALA A 41 6.12 -8.32 -14.15
C ALA A 41 7.52 -7.73 -14.38
N GLU A 42 7.69 -6.41 -14.27
CA GLU A 42 8.99 -5.73 -14.42
C GLU A 42 9.96 -6.00 -13.26
N TYR A 43 9.45 -6.26 -12.05
CA TYR A 43 10.26 -6.49 -10.84
C TYR A 43 10.45 -8.00 -10.64
N ASP A 44 11.20 -8.65 -11.55
CA ASP A 44 11.44 -10.09 -11.52
C ASP A 44 12.60 -10.50 -10.58
N ASP A 45 13.41 -9.54 -10.16
CA ASP A 45 14.56 -9.73 -9.27
C ASP A 45 14.30 -9.30 -7.81
N GLN A 46 13.15 -8.70 -7.53
CA GLN A 46 12.69 -8.42 -6.16
C GLN A 46 11.43 -9.21 -5.79
N GLN A 47 11.25 -9.52 -4.50
CA GLN A 47 10.08 -10.24 -3.98
C GLN A 47 9.05 -9.27 -3.38
N ILE A 48 8.56 -8.33 -4.19
CA ILE A 48 7.55 -7.34 -3.80
C ILE A 48 6.16 -7.88 -4.16
N SER A 49 5.18 -7.75 -3.27
CA SER A 49 3.86 -8.35 -3.53
C SER A 49 3.06 -7.58 -4.59
N PHE A 50 2.16 -8.28 -5.30
CA PHE A 50 1.23 -7.63 -6.23
C PHE A 50 0.39 -6.54 -5.55
N VAL A 51 0.05 -6.72 -4.25
CA VAL A 51 -0.71 -5.71 -3.49
C VAL A 51 0.12 -4.44 -3.29
N ASP A 52 1.43 -4.57 -3.03
CA ASP A 52 2.33 -3.42 -2.90
C ASP A 52 2.52 -2.69 -4.23
N HIS A 53 2.67 -3.44 -5.33
CA HIS A 53 2.68 -2.84 -6.68
C HIS A 53 1.38 -2.11 -6.99
N SER A 54 0.22 -2.68 -6.66
CA SER A 54 -1.07 -2.01 -6.88
C SER A 54 -1.23 -0.75 -6.03
N SER A 55 -0.73 -0.78 -4.79
CA SER A 55 -0.71 0.38 -3.91
C SER A 55 0.21 1.49 -4.45
N ALA A 56 1.37 1.11 -4.99
CA ALA A 56 2.30 2.03 -5.63
C ALA A 56 1.72 2.68 -6.89
N VAL A 57 1.07 1.91 -7.78
CA VAL A 57 0.39 2.46 -8.96
C VAL A 57 -0.67 3.48 -8.56
N LEU A 58 -1.51 3.15 -7.57
CA LEU A 58 -2.55 4.08 -7.08
C LEU A 58 -1.98 5.35 -6.46
N ALA A 59 -0.84 5.26 -5.78
CA ALA A 59 -0.15 6.38 -5.17
C ALA A 59 0.48 7.31 -6.23
N VAL A 60 1.17 6.76 -7.22
CA VAL A 60 1.74 7.50 -8.36
C VAL A 60 0.66 8.25 -9.13
N ASP A 61 -0.48 7.59 -9.40
CA ASP A 61 -1.63 8.21 -10.08
C ASP A 61 -2.19 9.45 -9.37
N ARG A 62 -1.92 9.57 -8.08
CA ARG A 62 -2.44 10.64 -7.22
C ARG A 62 -1.36 11.61 -6.75
N GLY A 63 -0.12 11.46 -7.21
CA GLY A 63 1.01 12.25 -6.73
C GLY A 63 1.26 12.10 -5.23
N ILE A 64 1.08 10.88 -4.71
CA ILE A 64 1.35 10.57 -3.30
C ILE A 64 2.76 9.99 -3.21
N ASP A 65 3.68 10.76 -2.63
CA ASP A 65 5.09 10.33 -2.49
C ASP A 65 5.39 9.68 -1.12
N HIS A 66 4.48 9.83 -0.16
CA HIS A 66 4.67 9.42 1.23
C HIS A 66 3.76 8.25 1.59
N VAL A 67 4.33 7.16 2.09
CA VAL A 67 3.58 5.94 2.42
C VAL A 67 3.84 5.52 3.86
N PHE A 68 2.75 5.23 4.59
CA PHE A 68 2.81 4.58 5.90
C PHE A 68 2.69 3.06 5.71
N THR A 69 3.74 2.31 6.02
CA THR A 69 3.77 0.86 5.82
C THR A 69 4.71 0.15 6.80
N PHE A 70 4.50 -1.14 7.00
CA PHE A 70 5.46 -2.01 7.69
C PHE A 70 6.48 -2.64 6.73
N ASP A 71 6.18 -2.71 5.42
CA ASP A 71 7.02 -3.30 4.37
C ASP A 71 7.96 -2.23 3.79
N ARG A 72 8.77 -1.65 4.67
CA ARG A 72 9.54 -0.42 4.39
C ARG A 72 10.55 -0.57 3.25
N SER A 73 11.20 -1.73 3.17
CA SER A 73 12.20 -2.01 2.12
C SER A 73 11.55 -1.99 0.72
N ASP A 74 10.36 -2.56 0.61
CA ASP A 74 9.67 -2.72 -0.67
C ASP A 74 9.22 -1.35 -1.18
N PHE A 75 8.57 -0.55 -0.34
CA PHE A 75 8.13 0.79 -0.74
C PHE A 75 9.27 1.77 -0.99
N ARG A 76 10.42 1.63 -0.32
CA ARG A 76 11.64 2.37 -0.69
C ARG A 76 12.17 1.94 -2.06
N THR A 77 12.15 0.64 -2.35
CA THR A 77 12.54 0.09 -3.67
C THR A 77 11.62 0.60 -4.78
N LEU A 78 10.33 0.80 -4.47
CA LEU A 78 9.36 1.40 -5.39
C LEU A 78 9.44 2.93 -5.48
N GLY A 79 10.37 3.57 -4.75
CA GLY A 79 10.66 5.01 -4.85
C GLY A 79 9.88 5.92 -3.90
N PHE A 80 9.19 5.38 -2.89
CA PHE A 80 8.42 6.17 -1.93
C PHE A 80 9.26 6.61 -0.71
N THR A 81 8.85 7.72 -0.11
CA THR A 81 9.28 8.13 1.24
C THR A 81 8.43 7.41 2.27
N VAL A 82 9.03 6.57 3.11
CA VAL A 82 8.31 5.81 4.13
C VAL A 82 8.18 6.64 5.40
N VAL A 83 6.95 6.92 5.82
CA VAL A 83 6.67 7.69 7.03
C VAL A 83 6.25 6.78 8.20
N PRO A 84 6.60 7.14 9.45
CA PRO A 84 7.37 8.32 9.87
C PRO A 84 8.89 8.16 9.71
N ASP A 85 9.38 6.97 9.37
CA ASP A 85 10.80 6.59 9.38
C ASP A 85 11.73 7.56 8.63
N ASP A 86 11.35 7.99 7.43
CA ASP A 86 12.21 8.76 6.52
C ASP A 86 12.05 10.29 6.71
N ILE A 87 11.06 10.72 7.49
CA ILE A 87 10.77 12.16 7.72
C ILE A 87 11.14 12.65 9.12
N GLY A 88 11.68 11.78 9.98
CA GLY A 88 12.06 12.11 11.35
C GLY A 88 10.85 12.28 12.26
N GLY A 89 10.67 11.35 13.19
CA GLY A 89 9.82 11.59 14.36
C GLY A 89 10.57 12.51 15.32
N VAL A 90 9.92 13.59 15.75
CA VAL A 90 10.27 14.32 16.98
C VAL A 90 10.10 13.39 18.18
#